data_AF-A0A9E4X2S1-F1
#
_entry.id   AF-A0A9E4X2S1-F1
#
_cell.length_a   1.000
_cell.length_b   1.000
_cell.length_c   1.000
_cell.angle_alpha   90.00
_cell.angle_beta   90.00
_cell.angle_gamma   90.00
#
_symmetry.space_group_name_H-M   'P 1'
#
loop_
_entity.id
_entity.type
_entity.pdbx_description
1 polymer ?
#
loop_
_entity_poly.entity_id
_entity_poly.type
_entity_poly.pdbx_seq_one_letter_code
_entity_poly.pdbx_strand_id
1 'polypeptide(L)'
;MKSLSTRDKQTAGLESPSRPHWIARHWLAIFNGFVGLFVLGAMLAPALMRADYTGPASALYTLYGFTCHQLPQRSYFLFGRRLMYPIEKILEAWPQATDFFEQRAILGNPVFGYKVAIGNRCSAIYSSILLVGLLFGLTRRKIRPLSVKGAFFLSLPMILDGGSHLISEVTGLGFRDTNMWLQTLTQNAFPLNFYVGDAFGSLNWLLRTVTGAVFGVALVWLVYPIFRLTVGRVRTRDVHAPAAG
;
A
#
# COMPACT_ATOMS: atom_id res chain seq x y z
N MET A 1 -21.61 44.56 44.10
CA MET A 1 -20.48 43.74 43.60
C MET A 1 -20.48 42.41 44.35
N LYS A 2 -20.97 41.31 43.73
CA LYS A 2 -20.83 39.97 44.31
C LYS A 2 -19.48 39.41 43.90
N SER A 3 -18.60 39.19 44.87
CA SER A 3 -17.30 38.53 44.71
C SER A 3 -17.52 37.09 44.28
N LEU A 4 -17.03 36.72 43.09
CA LEU A 4 -16.96 35.32 42.65
C LEU A 4 -16.07 34.53 43.62
N SER A 5 -16.54 33.36 44.03
CA SER A 5 -15.82 32.41 44.87
C SER A 5 -14.52 31.97 44.19
N THR A 6 -13.45 31.80 44.95
CA THR A 6 -12.16 31.26 44.49
C THR A 6 -12.27 29.87 43.85
N ARG A 7 -13.36 29.12 44.12
CA ARG A 7 -13.67 27.83 43.46
C ARG A 7 -14.06 27.98 41.99
N ASP A 8 -14.72 29.07 41.59
CA ASP A 8 -15.17 29.27 40.20
C ASP A 8 -14.02 29.68 39.28
N LYS A 9 -12.87 30.10 39.84
CA LYS A 9 -11.66 30.42 39.08
C LYS A 9 -10.75 29.21 38.88
N GLN A 10 -10.97 28.08 39.57
CA GLN A 10 -10.15 26.87 39.43
C GLN A 10 -10.67 25.89 38.37
N THR A 11 -11.94 25.93 38.00
CA THR A 11 -12.51 25.06 36.95
C THR A 11 -12.41 25.66 35.54
N ALA A 12 -12.06 26.94 35.42
CA ALA A 12 -11.84 27.63 34.14
C ALA A 12 -10.40 27.45 33.60
N GLY A 13 -9.52 26.79 34.36
CA GLY A 13 -8.14 26.46 33.97
C GLY A 13 -8.07 25.20 33.12
N LEU A 14 -8.54 25.31 31.87
CA LEU A 14 -8.08 24.57 30.68
C LEU A 14 -7.32 23.26 30.97
N GLU A 15 -8.05 22.16 31.23
CA GLU A 15 -7.48 20.84 30.98
C GLU A 15 -7.21 20.74 29.48
N SER A 16 -5.96 20.97 29.07
CA SER A 16 -5.53 20.63 27.72
C SER A 16 -5.86 19.15 27.51
N PRO A 17 -6.62 18.78 26.47
CA PRO A 17 -7.02 17.40 26.28
C PRO A 17 -5.77 16.52 26.29
N SER A 18 -5.75 15.53 27.18
CA SER A 18 -4.58 14.66 27.35
C SER A 18 -4.14 14.06 26.01
N ARG A 19 -2.83 13.79 25.85
CA ARG A 19 -2.27 13.26 24.58
C ARG A 19 -3.11 12.10 23.97
N PRO A 20 -3.63 11.13 24.76
CA PRO A 20 -4.55 10.10 24.25
C PRO A 20 -5.80 10.65 23.55
N HIS A 21 -6.43 11.70 24.08
CA HIS A 21 -7.60 12.35 23.47
C HIS A 21 -7.29 13.06 22.16
N TRP A 22 -6.09 13.63 22.01
CA TRP A 22 -5.68 14.23 20.75
C TRP A 22 -5.48 13.14 19.68
N ILE A 23 -4.78 12.06 20.01
CA ILE A 23 -4.55 10.93 19.09
C ILE A 23 -5.89 10.31 18.66
N ALA A 24 -6.78 10.08 19.63
CA ALA A 24 -8.12 9.57 19.38
C ALA A 24 -8.93 10.47 18.44
N ARG A 25 -8.80 11.81 18.52
CA ARG A 25 -9.49 12.73 17.62
C ARG A 25 -8.88 12.79 16.21
N HIS A 26 -7.57 12.57 16.10
CA HIS A 26 -6.84 12.71 14.84
C HIS A 26 -6.44 11.36 14.20
N TRP A 27 -6.94 10.24 14.73
CA TRP A 27 -6.55 8.88 14.28
C TRP A 27 -6.60 8.75 12.74
N LEU A 28 -7.66 9.26 12.10
CA LEU A 28 -7.82 9.15 10.65
C LEU A 28 -6.75 9.93 9.87
N ALA A 29 -6.35 11.10 10.37
CA ALA A 29 -5.28 11.89 9.77
C ALA A 29 -3.92 11.22 10.01
N ILE A 30 -3.71 10.62 11.18
CA ILE A 30 -2.48 9.89 11.51
C ILE A 30 -2.33 8.65 10.62
N PHE A 31 -3.36 7.82 10.48
CA PHE A 31 -3.33 6.62 9.64
C PHE A 31 -3.14 6.96 8.16
N ASN A 32 -3.93 7.88 7.61
CA ASN A 32 -3.76 8.31 6.21
C ASN A 32 -2.42 9.01 5.99
N GLY A 33 -1.95 9.81 6.96
CA GLY A 33 -0.65 10.45 6.90
C GLY A 33 0.48 9.43 6.85
N PHE A 34 0.44 8.41 7.69
CA PHE A 34 1.43 7.32 7.68
C PHE A 34 1.44 6.56 6.34
N VAL A 35 0.28 6.15 5.83
CA VAL A 35 0.20 5.47 4.53
C VAL A 35 0.60 6.40 3.39
N GLY A 36 0.25 7.68 3.46
CA GLY A 36 0.65 8.70 2.50
C GLY A 36 2.16 8.87 2.45
N LEU A 37 2.82 8.98 3.61
CA LEU A 37 4.28 9.02 3.72
C LEU A 37 4.93 7.75 3.17
N PHE A 38 4.31 6.58 3.39
CA PHE A 38 4.79 5.32 2.82
C PHE A 38 4.69 5.29 1.29
N VAL A 39 3.56 5.69 0.70
CA VAL A 39 3.40 5.72 -0.76
C VAL A 39 4.33 6.76 -1.38
N LEU A 40 4.34 7.98 -0.85
CA LEU A 40 5.17 9.07 -1.35
C LEU A 40 6.66 8.78 -1.17
N GLY A 41 7.06 8.18 -0.05
CA GLY A 41 8.45 7.77 0.18
C GLY A 41 8.91 6.72 -0.82
N ALA A 42 8.05 5.76 -1.20
CA ALA A 42 8.40 4.78 -2.23
C ALA A 42 8.58 5.42 -3.62
N MET A 43 7.79 6.44 -3.93
CA MET A 43 7.89 7.24 -5.18
C MET A 43 9.03 8.26 -5.16
N LEU A 44 9.46 8.68 -3.96
CA LEU A 44 10.57 9.62 -3.80
C LEU A 44 11.91 8.98 -4.15
N ALA A 45 12.08 7.67 -3.91
CA ALA A 45 13.31 6.95 -4.24
C ALA A 45 13.76 7.13 -5.70
N PRO A 46 12.93 6.87 -6.73
CA PRO A 46 13.33 7.12 -8.12
C PRO A 46 13.51 8.60 -8.45
N ALA A 47 12.83 9.52 -7.76
CA ALA A 47 13.03 10.97 -7.96
C ALA A 47 14.40 11.44 -7.45
N LEU A 48 14.83 10.90 -6.30
CA LEU A 48 16.17 11.13 -5.77
C LEU A 48 17.24 10.53 -6.67
N MET A 49 17.03 9.33 -7.21
CA MET A 49 17.93 8.75 -8.21
C MET A 49 18.05 9.63 -9.45
N ARG A 50 16.93 10.15 -9.96
CA ARG A 50 16.91 11.05 -11.13
C ARG A 50 17.63 12.37 -10.88
N ALA A 51 17.71 12.81 -9.63
CA ALA A 51 18.39 14.03 -9.20
C ALA A 51 19.80 13.75 -8.64
N ASP A 52 20.36 12.56 -8.90
CA ASP A 52 21.70 12.14 -8.49
C ASP A 52 21.94 12.07 -6.96
N TYR A 53 20.88 12.10 -6.14
CA TYR A 53 20.93 11.88 -4.68
C TYR A 53 20.92 10.38 -4.34
N THR A 54 21.96 9.67 -4.78
CA THR A 54 22.04 8.19 -4.69
C THR A 54 22.07 7.65 -3.27
N GLY A 55 22.75 8.32 -2.33
CA GLY A 55 22.79 7.91 -0.92
C GLY A 55 21.40 7.88 -0.27
N PRO A 56 20.67 9.01 -0.24
CA PRO A 56 19.29 9.06 0.25
C PRO A 56 18.34 8.10 -0.47
N ALA A 57 18.46 7.97 -1.80
CA ALA A 57 17.67 7.01 -2.57
C ALA A 57 17.93 5.56 -2.12
N SER A 58 19.19 5.18 -1.93
CA SER A 58 19.60 3.84 -1.49
C SER A 58 19.10 3.51 -0.09
N ALA A 59 19.05 4.50 0.80
CA ALA A 59 18.46 4.35 2.12
C ALA A 59 16.95 4.03 2.02
N LEU A 60 16.21 4.70 1.13
CA LEU A 60 14.81 4.37 0.88
C LEU A 60 14.66 2.97 0.29
N TYR A 61 15.42 2.61 -0.77
CA TYR A 61 15.34 1.25 -1.33
C TYR A 61 15.62 0.17 -0.28
N THR A 62 16.62 0.38 0.58
CA THR A 62 16.92 -0.52 1.71
C THR A 62 15.73 -0.63 2.67
N LEU A 63 15.18 0.51 3.12
CA LEU A 63 14.07 0.54 4.07
C LEU A 63 12.82 -0.16 3.52
N TYR A 64 12.42 0.16 2.30
CA TYR A 64 11.27 -0.52 1.67
C TYR A 64 11.57 -1.99 1.36
N GLY A 65 12.84 -2.37 1.30
CA GLY A 65 13.28 -3.72 1.02
C GLY A 65 12.80 -4.75 2.04
N PHE A 66 12.56 -4.34 3.29
CA PHE A 66 11.96 -5.19 4.32
C PHE A 66 10.47 -5.46 4.11
N THR A 67 9.80 -4.65 3.28
CA THR A 67 8.35 -4.73 3.03
C THR A 67 8.01 -5.31 1.67
N CYS A 68 8.92 -5.20 0.71
CA CYS A 68 8.69 -5.61 -0.67
C CYS A 68 9.98 -6.19 -1.26
N HIS A 69 9.84 -7.21 -2.11
CA HIS A 69 10.99 -7.79 -2.80
C HIS A 69 11.60 -6.89 -3.88
N GLN A 70 10.88 -5.85 -4.32
CA GLN A 70 11.37 -4.83 -5.26
C GLN A 70 11.92 -5.39 -6.60
N LEU A 71 11.43 -6.55 -7.04
CA LEU A 71 11.85 -7.11 -8.32
C LEU A 71 11.56 -6.13 -9.47
N PRO A 72 12.52 -5.89 -10.38
CA PRO A 72 12.45 -4.80 -11.34
C PRO A 72 11.31 -5.02 -12.37
N GLN A 73 11.13 -6.23 -12.88
CA GLN A 73 10.03 -6.59 -13.80
C GLN A 73 8.63 -6.47 -13.19
N ARG A 74 8.53 -6.31 -11.87
CA ARG A 74 7.28 -6.16 -11.11
C ARG A 74 7.14 -4.79 -10.46
N SER A 75 8.02 -3.85 -10.77
CA SER A 75 8.02 -2.51 -10.21
C SER A 75 7.79 -1.48 -11.30
N TYR A 76 7.16 -0.36 -10.95
CA TYR A 76 7.01 0.74 -11.90
C TYR A 76 8.32 1.50 -12.04
N PHE A 77 8.73 1.85 -13.25
CA PHE A 77 9.85 2.73 -13.55
C PHE A 77 9.35 4.15 -13.82
N LEU A 78 9.89 5.12 -13.10
CA LEU A 78 9.64 6.55 -13.31
C LEU A 78 10.84 7.19 -14.02
N PHE A 79 10.59 8.29 -14.74
CA PHE A 79 11.62 9.03 -15.49
C PHE A 79 12.28 8.24 -16.63
N GLY A 80 11.61 7.18 -17.11
CA GLY A 80 12.04 6.38 -18.26
C GLY A 80 10.99 6.34 -19.37
N ARG A 81 11.25 5.54 -20.41
CA ARG A 81 10.38 5.47 -21.60
C ARG A 81 9.12 4.62 -21.40
N ARG A 82 9.12 3.68 -20.45
CA ARG A 82 8.00 2.79 -20.14
C ARG A 82 7.82 2.67 -18.64
N LEU A 83 6.57 2.46 -18.21
CA LEU A 83 6.24 2.25 -16.80
C LEU A 83 6.70 0.91 -16.27
N MET A 84 6.79 -0.13 -17.10
CA MET A 84 7.31 -1.45 -16.72
C MET A 84 8.00 -2.08 -17.92
N TYR A 85 8.97 -2.94 -17.64
CA TYR A 85 9.73 -3.68 -18.65
C TYR A 85 9.63 -5.18 -18.35
N PRO A 86 9.51 -6.03 -19.39
CA PRO A 86 9.63 -7.47 -19.21
C PRO A 86 11.05 -7.81 -18.77
N ILE A 87 11.23 -8.90 -18.01
CA ILE A 87 12.51 -9.22 -17.35
C ILE A 87 13.63 -9.41 -18.37
N GLU A 88 13.34 -9.98 -19.53
CA GLU A 88 14.30 -10.22 -20.61
C GLU A 88 14.93 -8.91 -21.09
N LYS A 89 14.12 -7.86 -21.25
CA LYS A 89 14.60 -6.52 -21.62
C LYS A 89 15.43 -5.86 -20.53
N ILE A 90 15.15 -6.18 -19.27
CA ILE A 90 15.95 -5.69 -18.14
C ILE A 90 17.29 -6.42 -18.14
N LEU A 91 17.30 -7.74 -18.29
CA LEU A 91 18.53 -8.53 -18.29
C LEU A 91 19.42 -8.26 -19.52
N GLU A 92 18.86 -7.80 -20.65
CA GLU A 92 19.65 -7.26 -21.77
C GLU A 92 20.54 -6.07 -21.33
N ALA A 93 20.06 -5.23 -20.41
CA ALA A 93 20.79 -4.05 -19.92
C ALA A 93 21.60 -4.30 -18.64
N TRP A 94 21.31 -5.38 -17.92
CA TRP A 94 22.04 -5.85 -16.74
C TRP A 94 22.35 -7.35 -16.86
N PRO A 95 23.22 -7.76 -17.81
CA PRO A 95 23.47 -9.18 -18.10
C PRO A 95 24.11 -9.93 -16.92
N GLN A 96 24.76 -9.21 -16.01
CA GLN A 96 25.32 -9.76 -14.79
C GLN A 96 24.27 -10.15 -13.74
N ALA A 97 23.00 -9.75 -13.87
CA ALA A 97 21.96 -10.02 -12.88
C ALA A 97 21.32 -11.40 -13.09
N THR A 98 22.09 -12.44 -12.78
CA THR A 98 21.76 -13.84 -13.03
C THR A 98 20.87 -14.45 -11.97
N ASP A 99 20.92 -13.95 -10.73
CA ASP A 99 20.13 -14.46 -9.61
C ASP A 99 19.09 -13.46 -9.06
N PHE A 100 18.28 -13.93 -8.11
CA PHE A 100 17.22 -13.16 -7.48
C PHE A 100 17.73 -11.89 -6.76
N PHE A 101 18.83 -11.98 -6.04
CA PHE A 101 19.38 -10.86 -5.27
C PHE A 101 20.01 -9.81 -6.18
N GLU A 102 20.69 -10.25 -7.24
CA GLU A 102 21.25 -9.35 -8.26
C GLU A 102 20.13 -8.63 -9.02
N GLN A 103 19.08 -9.34 -9.43
CA GLN A 103 17.91 -8.73 -10.06
C GLN A 103 17.24 -7.72 -9.12
N ARG A 104 17.09 -8.07 -7.84
CA ARG A 104 16.56 -7.18 -6.82
C ARG A 104 17.40 -5.91 -6.66
N ALA A 105 18.73 -5.98 -6.84
CA ALA A 105 19.62 -4.84 -6.74
C ALA A 105 19.49 -3.84 -7.93
N ILE A 106 18.85 -4.22 -9.03
CA ILE A 106 18.64 -3.33 -10.18
C ILE A 106 17.71 -2.17 -9.80
N LEU A 107 18.24 -0.95 -9.65
CA LEU A 107 17.46 0.25 -9.35
C LEU A 107 16.95 0.97 -10.61
N GLY A 108 17.67 0.83 -11.72
CA GLY A 108 17.39 1.52 -12.98
C GLY A 108 18.55 2.39 -13.46
N ASN A 109 18.34 3.11 -14.56
CA ASN A 109 19.30 4.01 -15.18
C ASN A 109 18.57 5.11 -15.98
N PRO A 110 19.27 6.11 -16.55
CA PRO A 110 18.60 7.18 -17.31
C PRO A 110 17.78 6.73 -18.53
N VAL A 111 18.03 5.54 -19.09
CA VAL A 111 17.29 5.01 -20.26
C VAL A 111 15.99 4.33 -19.82
N PHE A 112 16.07 3.45 -18.83
CA PHE A 112 14.93 2.70 -18.30
C PHE A 112 14.09 3.54 -17.35
N GLY A 113 14.66 4.60 -16.78
CA GLY A 113 14.16 5.25 -15.58
C GLY A 113 14.62 4.51 -14.33
N TYR A 114 14.06 4.91 -13.18
CA TYR A 114 14.36 4.31 -11.89
C TYR A 114 13.09 3.69 -11.29
N LYS A 115 13.21 2.50 -10.71
CA LYS A 115 12.07 1.78 -10.16
C LYS A 115 11.53 2.44 -8.89
N VAL A 116 10.22 2.43 -8.69
CA VAL A 116 9.60 2.74 -7.40
C VAL A 116 10.09 1.71 -6.37
N ALA A 117 10.30 2.14 -5.12
CA ALA A 117 10.85 1.27 -4.07
C ALA A 117 9.88 0.18 -3.57
N ILE A 118 8.74 -0.02 -4.24
CA ILE A 118 7.80 -1.12 -4.00
C ILE A 118 7.27 -1.64 -5.34
N GLY A 119 6.91 -2.91 -5.38
CA GLY A 119 6.32 -3.54 -6.56
C GLY A 119 4.89 -3.05 -6.85
N ASN A 120 4.39 -3.39 -8.03
CA ASN A 120 3.07 -2.99 -8.54
C ASN A 120 1.92 -3.44 -7.64
N ARG A 121 1.96 -4.67 -7.09
CA ARG A 121 0.96 -5.16 -6.12
C ARG A 121 0.95 -4.32 -4.84
N CYS A 122 2.12 -4.07 -4.24
CA CYS A 122 2.23 -3.22 -3.06
C CYS A 122 1.74 -1.80 -3.34
N SER A 123 2.11 -1.25 -4.51
CA SER A 123 1.63 0.05 -4.97
C SER A 123 0.10 0.10 -5.01
N ALA A 124 -0.55 -0.95 -5.55
CA ALA A 124 -2.01 -1.05 -5.62
C ALA A 124 -2.66 -1.14 -4.22
N ILE A 125 -2.11 -1.96 -3.33
CA ILE A 125 -2.60 -2.12 -1.95
C ILE A 125 -2.53 -0.79 -1.18
N TYR A 126 -1.35 -0.17 -1.10
CA TYR A 126 -1.17 1.01 -0.27
C TYR A 126 -1.85 2.26 -0.86
N SER A 127 -1.85 2.38 -2.19
CA SER A 127 -2.57 3.48 -2.85
C SER A 127 -4.09 3.33 -2.68
N SER A 128 -4.65 2.12 -2.76
CA SER A 128 -6.09 1.93 -2.51
C SER A 128 -6.45 2.18 -1.05
N ILE A 129 -5.61 1.74 -0.10
CA ILE A 129 -5.79 2.08 1.33
C ILE A 129 -5.83 3.60 1.52
N LEU A 130 -4.87 4.33 0.95
CA LEU A 130 -4.81 5.78 1.04
C LEU A 130 -6.05 6.43 0.40
N LEU A 131 -6.40 6.06 -0.83
CA LEU A 131 -7.54 6.65 -1.54
C LEU A 131 -8.87 6.41 -0.83
N VAL A 132 -9.14 5.16 -0.41
CA VAL A 132 -10.37 4.82 0.32
C VAL A 132 -10.36 5.46 1.70
N GLY A 133 -9.21 5.52 2.37
CA GLY A 133 -9.06 6.16 3.66
C GLY A 133 -9.30 7.67 3.63
N LEU A 134 -8.82 8.36 2.59
CA LEU A 134 -9.13 9.76 2.32
C LEU A 134 -10.61 9.94 2.01
N LEU A 135 -11.20 9.09 1.15
CA LEU A 135 -12.62 9.13 0.83
C LEU A 135 -13.50 8.91 2.07
N PHE A 136 -13.11 8.01 2.97
CA PHE A 136 -13.78 7.79 4.25
C PHE A 136 -13.76 9.07 5.11
N GLY A 137 -12.63 9.79 5.11
CA GLY A 137 -12.49 11.08 5.80
C GLY A 137 -13.32 12.20 5.19
N LEU A 138 -13.35 12.30 3.85
CA LEU A 138 -14.08 13.33 3.13
C LEU A 138 -15.60 13.14 3.24
N THR A 139 -16.09 11.91 3.03
CA THR A 139 -17.53 11.64 3.02
C THR A 139 -18.14 11.62 4.41
N ARG A 140 -17.33 11.39 5.46
CA ARG A 140 -17.74 11.22 6.87
C ARG A 140 -18.87 10.20 7.09
N ARG A 141 -19.20 9.41 6.06
CA ARG A 141 -20.35 8.50 6.03
C ARG A 141 -20.24 7.48 7.15
N LYS A 142 -21.36 7.17 7.79
CA LYS A 142 -21.44 6.12 8.82
C LYS A 142 -21.58 4.77 8.11
N ILE A 143 -20.47 4.24 7.63
CA ILE A 143 -20.42 2.91 7.02
C ILE A 143 -20.34 1.87 8.13
N ARG A 144 -21.12 0.79 8.04
CA ARG A 144 -21.03 -0.34 8.97
C ARG A 144 -19.73 -1.12 8.71
N PRO A 145 -19.04 -1.61 9.76
CA PRO A 145 -17.87 -2.47 9.57
C PRO A 145 -18.18 -3.65 8.65
N LEU A 146 -17.25 -3.95 7.75
CA LEU A 146 -17.29 -5.18 6.98
C LEU A 146 -17.18 -6.38 7.95
N SER A 147 -17.96 -7.44 7.74
CA SER A 147 -17.82 -8.65 8.54
C SER A 147 -16.47 -9.33 8.23
N VAL A 148 -15.92 -10.09 9.19
CA VAL A 148 -14.68 -10.85 8.96
C VAL A 148 -14.82 -11.82 7.77
N LYS A 149 -16.00 -12.43 7.61
CA LYS A 149 -16.33 -13.27 6.44
C LYS A 149 -16.30 -12.47 5.13
N GLY A 150 -16.91 -11.28 5.12
CA GLY A 150 -16.89 -10.40 3.95
C GLY A 150 -15.46 -9.94 3.60
N ALA A 151 -14.66 -9.60 4.60
CA ALA A 151 -13.25 -9.25 4.42
C ALA A 151 -12.44 -10.42 3.85
N PHE A 152 -12.69 -11.64 4.33
CA PHE A 152 -12.09 -12.86 3.78
C PHE A 152 -12.43 -13.04 2.30
N PHE A 153 -13.71 -12.98 1.92
CA PHE A 153 -14.13 -13.16 0.52
C PHE A 153 -13.58 -12.07 -0.41
N LEU A 154 -13.52 -10.82 0.04
CA LEU A 154 -12.89 -9.75 -0.74
C LEU A 154 -11.37 -9.91 -0.84
N SER A 155 -10.73 -10.52 0.16
CA SER A 155 -9.28 -10.78 0.15
C SER A 155 -8.90 -12.03 -0.63
N LEU A 156 -9.85 -12.96 -0.82
CA LEU A 156 -9.61 -14.25 -1.45
C LEU A 156 -8.95 -14.16 -2.85
N PRO A 157 -9.35 -13.24 -3.76
CA PRO A 157 -8.66 -13.07 -5.04
C PRO A 157 -7.17 -12.77 -4.89
N MET A 158 -6.78 -11.94 -3.91
CA MET A 158 -5.37 -11.63 -3.66
C MET A 158 -4.63 -12.82 -3.06
N ILE A 159 -5.29 -13.61 -2.20
CA ILE A 159 -4.70 -14.83 -1.63
C ILE A 159 -4.42 -15.83 -2.76
N LEU A 160 -5.35 -16.03 -3.69
CA LEU A 160 -5.17 -16.93 -4.83
C LEU A 160 -4.13 -16.39 -5.83
N ASP A 161 -4.17 -15.11 -6.16
CA ASP A 161 -3.16 -14.48 -7.03
C ASP A 161 -1.75 -14.51 -6.41
N GLY A 162 -1.64 -14.20 -5.12
CA GLY A 162 -0.37 -14.28 -4.39
C GLY A 162 0.14 -15.69 -4.21
N GLY A 163 -0.73 -16.62 -3.83
CA GLY A 163 -0.39 -18.03 -3.66
C GLY A 163 0.06 -18.67 -4.96
N SER A 164 -0.63 -18.40 -6.07
CA SER A 164 -0.23 -18.95 -7.38
C SER A 164 1.12 -18.43 -7.87
N HIS A 165 1.45 -17.15 -7.63
CA HIS A 165 2.78 -16.62 -7.90
C HIS A 165 3.85 -17.25 -7.00
N LEU A 166 3.57 -17.39 -5.70
CA LEU A 166 4.49 -18.03 -4.76
C LEU A 166 4.79 -19.47 -5.16
N ILE A 167 3.75 -20.23 -5.55
CA ILE A 167 3.91 -21.60 -6.05
C ILE A 167 4.76 -21.59 -7.32
N SER A 168 4.46 -20.73 -8.29
CA SER A 168 5.24 -20.63 -9.53
C SER A 168 6.73 -20.34 -9.26
N GLU A 169 7.04 -19.47 -8.29
CA GLU A 169 8.41 -19.08 -7.92
C GLU A 169 9.15 -20.19 -7.17
N VAL A 170 8.49 -20.85 -6.23
CA VAL A 170 9.11 -21.92 -5.42
C VAL A 170 9.29 -23.20 -6.22
N THR A 171 8.37 -23.51 -7.12
CA THR A 171 8.38 -24.75 -7.89
C THR A 171 9.05 -24.64 -9.26
N GLY A 172 9.20 -23.41 -9.78
CA GLY A 172 9.71 -23.18 -11.13
C GLY A 172 8.79 -23.67 -12.25
N LEU A 173 7.53 -24.04 -11.94
CA LEU A 173 6.60 -24.61 -12.91
C LEU A 173 6.13 -23.63 -14.00
N GLY A 174 6.47 -22.34 -13.88
CA GLY A 174 6.16 -21.33 -14.89
C GLY A 174 4.66 -21.12 -15.17
N PHE A 175 3.79 -21.57 -14.26
CA PHE A 175 2.32 -21.50 -14.40
C PHE A 175 1.85 -20.06 -14.64
N ARG A 176 2.48 -19.09 -13.97
CA ARG A 176 2.18 -17.66 -14.11
C ARG A 176 3.05 -16.97 -15.15
N ASP A 177 4.15 -17.55 -15.60
CA ASP A 177 5.07 -16.88 -16.52
C ASP A 177 4.49 -16.86 -17.94
N THR A 178 3.88 -17.97 -18.35
CA THR A 178 3.28 -18.12 -19.69
C THR A 178 1.76 -17.98 -19.70
N ASN A 179 1.10 -18.23 -18.57
CA ASN A 179 -0.35 -18.36 -18.43
C ASN A 179 -0.99 -19.21 -19.56
N MET A 180 -0.34 -20.33 -19.95
CA MET A 180 -0.84 -21.23 -21.00
C MET A 180 -2.27 -21.73 -20.72
N TRP A 181 -2.62 -21.92 -19.44
CA TRP A 181 -3.97 -22.29 -19.02
C TRP A 181 -5.02 -21.29 -19.56
N LEU A 182 -4.73 -20.00 -19.56
CA LEU A 182 -5.63 -18.96 -20.06
C LEU A 182 -5.60 -18.91 -21.59
N GLN A 183 -4.44 -19.12 -22.21
CA GLN A 183 -4.32 -19.21 -23.66
C GLN A 183 -5.23 -20.32 -24.21
N THR A 184 -5.20 -21.51 -23.60
CA THR A 184 -6.07 -22.64 -23.93
C THR A 184 -7.55 -22.30 -23.73
N LEU A 185 -7.90 -21.72 -22.57
CA LEU A 185 -9.29 -21.38 -22.24
C LEU A 185 -9.89 -20.32 -23.19
N THR A 186 -9.09 -19.34 -23.58
CA THR A 186 -9.52 -18.22 -24.43
C THR A 186 -9.25 -18.45 -25.91
N GLN A 187 -8.70 -19.61 -26.29
CA GLN A 187 -8.31 -19.93 -27.66
C GLN A 187 -7.45 -18.82 -28.32
N ASN A 188 -6.50 -18.26 -27.56
CA ASN A 188 -5.64 -17.15 -28.01
C ASN A 188 -6.40 -15.90 -28.50
N ALA A 189 -7.57 -15.60 -27.92
CA ALA A 189 -8.36 -14.42 -28.28
C ALA A 189 -7.65 -13.07 -28.01
N PHE A 190 -6.61 -13.05 -27.17
CA PHE A 190 -5.86 -11.83 -26.83
C PHE A 190 -4.45 -11.84 -27.46
N PRO A 191 -3.79 -10.67 -27.59
CA PRO A 191 -2.40 -10.59 -28.01
C PRO A 191 -1.44 -11.36 -27.06
N LEU A 192 -0.34 -11.90 -27.58
CA LEU A 192 0.61 -12.73 -26.81
C LEU A 192 1.17 -12.02 -25.55
N ASN A 193 1.42 -10.71 -25.64
CA ASN A 193 1.89 -9.89 -24.52
C ASN A 193 0.86 -9.72 -23.40
N PHE A 194 -0.41 -10.05 -23.63
CA PHE A 194 -1.40 -10.14 -22.56
C PHE A 194 -1.17 -11.38 -21.69
N TYR A 195 -0.80 -12.53 -22.28
CA TYR A 195 -0.66 -13.77 -21.52
C TYR A 195 0.70 -13.90 -20.83
N VAL A 196 1.78 -13.42 -21.46
CA VAL A 196 3.14 -13.72 -21.03
C VAL A 196 3.73 -12.60 -20.15
N GLY A 197 4.34 -13.00 -19.04
CA GLY A 197 5.15 -12.13 -18.18
C GLY A 197 4.37 -11.12 -17.34
N ASP A 198 5.12 -10.20 -16.72
CA ASP A 198 4.63 -9.22 -15.73
C ASP A 198 4.55 -7.78 -16.26
N ALA A 199 4.78 -7.59 -17.56
CA ALA A 199 4.81 -6.25 -18.18
C ALA A 199 3.46 -5.53 -18.08
N PHE A 200 3.49 -4.20 -18.17
CA PHE A 200 2.28 -3.39 -18.13
C PHE A 200 1.29 -3.84 -19.21
N GLY A 201 0.04 -4.09 -18.81
CA GLY A 201 -1.02 -4.60 -19.68
C GLY A 201 -1.10 -6.13 -19.77
N SER A 202 -0.18 -6.89 -19.15
CA SER A 202 -0.32 -8.35 -19.05
C SER A 202 -1.39 -8.77 -18.03
N LEU A 203 -1.82 -10.02 -18.12
CA LEU A 203 -2.72 -10.66 -17.16
C LEU A 203 -2.15 -10.60 -15.75
N ASN A 204 -0.86 -10.92 -15.58
CA ASN A 204 -0.23 -10.88 -14.26
C ASN A 204 -0.22 -9.47 -13.71
N TRP A 205 0.13 -8.47 -14.53
CA TRP A 205 0.06 -7.08 -14.11
C TRP A 205 -1.35 -6.70 -13.67
N LEU A 206 -2.38 -7.07 -14.44
CA LEU A 206 -3.77 -6.78 -14.16
C LEU A 206 -4.23 -7.44 -12.86
N LEU A 207 -4.02 -8.76 -12.70
CA LEU A 207 -4.42 -9.50 -11.51
C LEU A 207 -3.70 -8.99 -10.26
N ARG A 208 -2.40 -8.74 -10.33
CA ARG A 208 -1.62 -8.18 -9.21
C ARG A 208 -2.13 -6.81 -8.78
N THR A 209 -2.56 -5.99 -9.74
CA THR A 209 -3.07 -4.63 -9.49
C THR A 209 -4.49 -4.67 -8.93
N VAL A 210 -5.41 -5.38 -9.59
CA VAL A 210 -6.83 -5.43 -9.21
C VAL A 210 -7.01 -6.15 -7.88
N THR A 211 -6.43 -7.33 -7.72
CA THR A 211 -6.58 -8.10 -6.47
C THR A 211 -5.94 -7.37 -5.29
N GLY A 212 -4.79 -6.73 -5.50
CA GLY A 212 -4.14 -5.87 -4.50
C GLY A 212 -5.00 -4.66 -4.12
N ALA A 213 -5.60 -3.99 -5.10
CA ALA A 213 -6.49 -2.86 -4.83
C ALA A 213 -7.73 -3.27 -4.02
N VAL A 214 -8.38 -4.38 -4.42
CA VAL A 214 -9.55 -4.94 -3.70
C VAL A 214 -9.18 -5.32 -2.27
N PHE A 215 -8.01 -5.93 -2.06
CA PHE A 215 -7.51 -6.24 -0.72
C PHE A 215 -7.35 -4.97 0.15
N GLY A 216 -6.72 -3.92 -0.39
CA GLY A 216 -6.58 -2.66 0.33
C GLY A 216 -7.92 -1.98 0.66
N VAL A 217 -8.91 -2.06 -0.24
CA VAL A 217 -10.29 -1.61 0.02
C VAL A 217 -10.92 -2.41 1.17
N ALA A 218 -10.79 -3.74 1.14
CA ALA A 218 -11.33 -4.62 2.17
C ALA A 218 -10.74 -4.33 3.55
N LEU A 219 -9.43 -4.06 3.62
CA LEU A 219 -8.75 -3.67 4.86
C LEU A 219 -9.32 -2.38 5.43
N VAL A 220 -9.49 -1.33 4.61
CA VAL A 220 -10.05 -0.05 5.09
C VAL A 220 -11.50 -0.23 5.53
N TRP A 221 -12.32 -0.95 4.75
CA TRP A 221 -13.73 -1.17 5.07
C TRP A 221 -13.93 -2.01 6.35
N LEU A 222 -13.02 -2.93 6.63
CA LEU A 222 -13.01 -3.66 7.90
C LEU A 222 -12.56 -2.74 9.05
N VAL A 223 -11.37 -2.14 8.93
CA VAL A 223 -10.65 -1.55 10.06
C VAL A 223 -11.19 -0.17 10.44
N TYR A 224 -11.45 0.73 9.48
CA TYR A 224 -11.76 2.13 9.78
C TYR A 224 -13.08 2.31 10.53
N PRO A 225 -14.19 1.64 10.13
CA PRO A 225 -15.43 1.67 10.91
C PRO A 225 -15.26 1.14 12.34
N ILE A 226 -14.46 0.07 12.53
CA ILE A 226 -14.19 -0.49 13.87
C ILE A 226 -13.46 0.53 14.73
N PHE A 227 -12.37 1.11 14.23
CA PHE A 227 -11.61 2.14 14.94
C PHE A 227 -12.48 3.34 15.29
N ARG A 228 -13.31 3.83 14.36
CA ARG A 228 -14.25 4.92 14.61
C ARG A 228 -15.20 4.61 15.78
N LEU A 229 -15.75 3.39 15.83
CA LEU A 229 -16.65 2.96 16.90
C LEU A 229 -15.92 2.86 18.25
N THR A 230 -14.72 2.28 18.27
CA THR A 230 -13.92 2.13 19.49
C THR A 230 -13.50 3.48 20.06
N VAL A 231 -12.98 4.37 19.21
CA VAL A 231 -12.61 5.75 19.59
C VAL A 231 -13.83 6.54 20.08
N GLY A 232 -14.98 6.36 19.43
CA GLY A 232 -16.24 6.96 19.87
C GLY A 232 -16.67 6.53 21.28
N ARG A 233 -16.48 5.24 21.62
CA ARG A 233 -16.81 4.69 22.95
C ARG A 233 -15.90 5.22 24.05
N VAL A 234 -14.59 5.37 23.78
CA VAL A 234 -13.64 5.96 24.73
C VAL A 234 -14.09 7.38 25.08
N ARG A 235 -14.39 8.19 24.06
CA ARG A 235 -14.87 9.57 24.25
C ARG A 235 -16.13 9.66 25.11
N THR A 236 -17.08 8.73 24.98
CA THR A 236 -18.31 8.75 25.81
C THR A 236 -18.07 8.31 27.26
N ARG A 237 -17.11 7.41 27.51
CA ARG A 237 -16.76 6.97 28.87
C ARG A 237 -16.10 8.09 29.67
N ASP A 238 -15.19 8.84 29.05
CA ASP A 238 -14.47 9.93 29.71
C ASP A 238 -15.39 11.10 30.11
N VAL A 239 -16.51 11.29 29.40
CA VAL A 239 -17.53 12.31 29.71
C VAL A 239 -18.47 11.87 30.86
N HIS A 240 -18.53 10.57 31.18
CA HIS A 240 -19.44 10.02 32.20
C HIS A 240 -18.70 9.40 33.39
N ALA A 241 -17.37 9.55 33.48
CA ALA A 241 -16.65 9.20 34.69
C ALA A 241 -17.16 10.10 35.83
N PRO A 242 -17.69 9.53 36.95
CA PRO A 242 -18.10 10.34 38.08
C PRO A 242 -16.89 11.13 38.59
N ALA A 243 -17.08 12.42 38.84
CA ALA A 243 -16.08 13.22 39.54
C ALA A 243 -15.75 12.49 40.84
N ALA A 244 -14.52 12.03 40.98
CA ALA A 244 -14.06 11.42 42.21
C ALA A 244 -13.97 12.53 43.27
N GLY A 245 -14.95 12.58 44.17
CA GLY A 245 -14.95 13.40 45.39
C GLY A 245 -15.54 14.79 45.24
#